data_AF-A0A2M8KGC2-F1
#
_entry.id   AF-A0A2M8KGC2-F1
#
_cell.length_a   1.000
_cell.length_b   1.000
_cell.length_c   1.000
_cell.angle_alpha   90.00
_cell.angle_beta   90.00
_cell.angle_gamma   90.00
#
_symmetry.space_group_name_H-M   'P 1'
#
loop_
_entity.id
_entity.type
_entity.pdbx_description
1 polymer ?
#
loop_
_entity_poly.entity_id
_entity_poly.type
_entity_poly.pdbx_seq_one_letter_code
_entity_poly.pdbx_strand_id
1 'polypeptide(L)'
;MKFKSEIFEGKHEPLISKKLFDKCQKVMSKRGKVQEVRKHNFAFLGLLKCASCGASITAEIQKGHNYYRCTKKKGVCQEKHYLREEFLSEQIKSFLQFDFSLLVPPEGIEPSSTD
;
A
#
# COMPACT_ATOMS: atom_id res chain seq x y z
N MET A 1 27.66 -12.75 -14.14
CA MET A 1 26.50 -11.83 -14.31
C MET A 1 25.31 -12.43 -13.57
N LYS A 2 24.51 -11.64 -12.82
CA LYS A 2 23.32 -12.14 -12.14
C LYS A 2 22.10 -11.95 -13.05
N PHE A 3 21.41 -13.04 -13.40
CA PHE A 3 20.20 -13.01 -14.24
C PHE A 3 19.15 -13.93 -13.62
N LYS A 4 17.92 -13.44 -13.44
CA LYS A 4 16.81 -14.19 -12.78
C LYS A 4 17.24 -14.92 -11.50
N SER A 5 18.04 -14.25 -10.67
CA SER A 5 18.58 -14.75 -9.39
C SER A 5 19.72 -15.76 -9.47
N GLU A 6 20.12 -16.21 -10.66
CA GLU A 6 21.25 -17.12 -10.88
C GLU A 6 22.52 -16.37 -11.30
N ILE A 7 23.69 -16.93 -11.00
CA ILE A 7 25.00 -16.37 -11.35
C ILE A 7 25.58 -17.14 -12.52
N PHE A 8 25.79 -16.45 -13.64
CA PHE A 8 26.40 -17.02 -14.84
C PHE A 8 27.82 -16.51 -15.01
N GLU A 9 28.76 -17.40 -15.34
CA GLU A 9 30.10 -17.02 -15.75
C GLU A 9 30.09 -16.52 -17.21
N GLY A 10 30.79 -15.41 -17.45
CA GLY A 10 30.93 -14.86 -18.80
C GLY A 10 32.03 -15.61 -19.56
N LYS A 11 31.84 -15.82 -20.87
CA LYS A 11 32.83 -16.50 -21.73
C LYS A 11 34.03 -15.63 -22.11
N HIS A 12 33.92 -14.31 -21.94
CA HIS A 12 34.98 -13.34 -22.25
C HIS A 12 36.07 -13.31 -21.17
N GLU A 13 37.27 -12.88 -21.55
CA GLU A 13 38.35 -12.61 -20.61
C GLU A 13 37.97 -11.42 -19.68
N PRO A 14 38.18 -11.54 -18.36
CA PRO A 14 37.83 -10.50 -17.41
C PRO A 14 38.77 -9.30 -17.50
N LEU A 15 38.21 -8.09 -17.66
CA LEU A 15 38.98 -6.83 -17.69
C LEU A 15 39.71 -6.49 -16.39
N ILE A 16 39.17 -6.94 -15.24
CA ILE A 16 39.76 -6.74 -13.92
C ILE A 16 39.63 -8.01 -13.09
N SER A 17 40.55 -8.18 -12.13
CA SER A 17 40.48 -9.32 -11.22
C SER A 17 39.19 -9.31 -10.39
N LYS A 18 38.66 -10.51 -10.13
CA LYS A 18 37.48 -10.69 -9.27
C LYS A 18 37.66 -10.06 -7.89
N LYS A 19 38.86 -10.19 -7.32
CA LYS A 19 39.25 -9.58 -6.04
C LYS A 19 39.11 -8.06 -6.04
N LEU A 20 39.52 -7.38 -7.12
CA LEU A 20 39.39 -5.93 -7.24
C LEU A 20 37.92 -5.52 -7.34
N PHE A 21 37.16 -6.18 -8.20
CA PHE A 21 35.72 -5.93 -8.35
C PHE A 21 34.99 -6.08 -7.00
N ASP A 22 35.22 -7.18 -6.28
CA ASP A 22 34.56 -7.44 -5.00
C ASP A 22 34.93 -6.41 -3.93
N LYS A 23 36.17 -5.88 -3.96
CA LYS A 23 36.59 -4.78 -3.08
C LYS A 23 35.82 -3.49 -3.39
N CYS A 24 35.67 -3.13 -4.66
CA CYS A 24 34.91 -1.97 -5.09
C CYS A 24 33.42 -2.08 -4.70
N GLN A 25 32.80 -3.23 -4.93
CA GLN A 25 31.40 -3.48 -4.56
C GLN A 25 31.17 -3.29 -3.05
N LYS A 26 32.10 -3.76 -2.20
CA LYS A 26 32.03 -3.54 -0.73
C LYS A 26 32.13 -2.07 -0.33
N VAL A 27 32.92 -1.27 -1.04
CA VAL A 27 33.01 0.18 -0.78
C VAL A 27 31.73 0.87 -1.23
N MET A 28 31.21 0.52 -2.40
CA MET A 28 29.95 1.07 -2.92
C MET A 28 28.77 0.74 -1.99
N SER A 29 28.67 -0.50 -1.51
CA SER A 29 27.60 -0.90 -0.59
C SER A 29 27.66 -0.15 0.75
N LYS A 30 28.86 0.17 1.25
CA LYS A 30 29.04 0.95 2.48
C LYS A 30 28.74 2.44 2.29
N ARG A 31 29.00 2.98 1.10
CA ARG A 31 28.71 4.39 0.75
C ARG A 31 27.24 4.62 0.41
N GLY A 32 26.55 3.60 -0.10
CA GLY A 32 25.14 3.68 -0.44
C GLY A 32 24.29 3.94 0.80
N LYS A 33 23.48 5.00 0.77
CA LYS A 33 22.43 5.21 1.78
C LYS A 33 21.43 4.06 1.65
N VAL A 34 21.30 3.25 2.70
CA VAL A 34 20.26 2.21 2.76
C VAL A 34 18.91 2.91 2.63
N GLN A 35 18.21 2.64 1.53
CA GLN A 35 16.80 3.03 1.44
C GLN A 35 15.99 1.97 2.17
N GLU A 36 15.59 2.30 3.40
CA GLU A 36 14.59 1.52 4.10
C GLU A 36 13.30 1.55 3.29
N VAL A 37 12.86 0.38 2.85
CA VAL A 37 11.55 0.22 2.23
C VAL A 37 10.51 0.41 3.34
N ARG A 38 10.00 1.63 3.48
CA ARG A 38 8.88 1.92 4.38
C ARG A 38 7.61 1.34 3.76
N LYS A 39 7.19 0.18 4.25
CA LYS A 39 5.89 -0.38 3.93
C LYS A 39 4.86 0.29 4.83
N HIS A 40 4.04 1.16 4.26
CA HIS A 40 2.85 1.68 4.93
C HIS A 40 1.67 0.77 4.60
N ASN A 41 1.03 0.22 5.63
CA ASN A 41 -0.17 -0.60 5.49
C ASN A 41 -1.40 0.30 5.62
N PHE A 42 -1.93 0.77 4.49
CA PHE A 42 -3.16 1.56 4.46
C PHE A 42 -4.33 0.66 4.08
N ALA A 43 -5.37 0.60 4.93
CA ALA A 43 -6.45 -0.37 4.82
C ALA A 43 -7.24 -0.26 3.50
N PHE A 44 -7.43 0.95 2.98
CA PHE A 44 -8.33 1.19 1.85
C PHE A 44 -7.63 1.43 0.50
N LEU A 45 -6.31 1.22 0.42
CA LEU A 45 -5.59 1.33 -0.84
C LEU A 45 -6.08 0.28 -1.85
N GLY A 46 -6.25 0.70 -3.09
CA GLY A 46 -6.70 -0.18 -4.19
C GLY A 46 -8.21 -0.42 -4.23
N LEU A 47 -8.91 -0.24 -3.11
CA LEU A 47 -10.37 -0.43 -3.02
C LEU A 47 -11.14 0.81 -3.48
N LEU A 48 -10.64 2.01 -3.19
CA LEU A 48 -11.36 3.26 -3.42
C LEU A 48 -11.02 3.94 -4.74
N LYS A 49 -12.04 4.54 -5.36
CA LYS A 49 -11.94 5.40 -6.54
C LYS A 49 -12.55 6.77 -6.25
N CYS A 50 -11.95 7.81 -6.79
CA CYS A 50 -12.53 9.16 -6.73
C CYS A 50 -13.79 9.22 -7.61
N ALA A 51 -14.93 9.58 -7.04
CA ALA A 51 -16.18 9.74 -7.79
C ALA A 51 -16.08 10.84 -8.87
N SER A 52 -15.34 11.92 -8.60
CA SER A 52 -15.24 13.07 -9.53
C SER A 52 -14.43 12.78 -10.80
N CYS A 53 -13.30 12.06 -10.70
CA CYS A 53 -12.40 11.85 -11.85
C CYS A 53 -12.09 10.37 -12.15
N GLY A 54 -12.60 9.43 -11.35
CA GLY A 54 -12.37 8.00 -11.52
C GLY A 54 -10.91 7.56 -11.30
N ALA A 55 -10.05 8.42 -10.74
CA ALA A 55 -8.68 8.06 -10.39
C ALA A 55 -8.65 7.23 -9.10
N SER A 56 -7.59 6.44 -8.90
CA SER A 56 -7.38 5.74 -7.64
C SER A 56 -7.14 6.73 -6.49
N ILE A 57 -7.62 6.36 -5.31
CA ILE A 57 -7.31 7.02 -4.06
C ILE A 57 -5.96 6.49 -3.53
N THR A 58 -5.14 7.38 -2.99
CA THR A 58 -3.89 7.07 -2.30
C THR A 58 -3.97 7.51 -0.85
N ALA A 59 -3.03 7.07 -0.02
CA ALA A 59 -2.94 7.49 1.38
C ALA A 59 -1.53 7.95 1.76
N GLU A 60 -1.47 8.78 2.80
CA GLU A 60 -0.23 9.28 3.40
C GLU A 60 -0.41 9.46 4.93
N ILE A 61 0.70 9.36 5.67
CA ILE A 61 0.71 9.57 7.12
C ILE A 61 1.14 11.00 7.42
N GLN A 62 0.31 11.74 8.14
CA GLN A 62 0.66 13.06 8.67
C GLN A 62 0.36 13.12 10.17
N LYS A 63 1.37 13.48 10.98
CA LYS A 63 1.24 13.64 12.44
C LYS A 63 0.57 12.43 13.13
N GLY A 64 0.88 11.22 12.68
CA GLY A 64 0.32 9.98 13.25
C GLY A 64 -1.05 9.56 12.71
N HIS A 65 -1.66 10.34 11.80
CA HIS A 65 -2.95 10.00 11.19
C HIS A 65 -2.79 9.64 9.72
N ASN A 66 -3.59 8.68 9.26
CA ASN A 66 -3.68 8.30 7.86
C ASN A 66 -4.71 9.19 7.14
N TYR A 67 -4.30 9.79 6.03
CA TYR A 67 -5.15 10.62 5.19
C TYR A 67 -5.24 10.03 3.79
N TYR A 68 -6.46 9.93 3.29
CA TYR A 68 -6.79 9.44 1.96
C TYR A 68 -7.09 10.62 1.03
N ARG A 69 -6.57 10.56 -0.20
CA ARG A 69 -6.76 11.60 -1.21
C ARG A 69 -6.83 11.06 -2.62
N CYS A 70 -7.45 11.82 -3.51
CA CYS A 70 -7.38 11.56 -4.94
C CYS A 70 -5.95 11.76 -5.47
N THR A 71 -5.49 10.84 -6.32
CA THR A 71 -4.19 10.95 -7.01
C THR A 71 -4.20 11.99 -8.14
N LYS A 72 -5.38 12.39 -8.63
CA LYS A 72 -5.56 13.34 -9.74
C LYS A 72 -4.84 12.96 -11.03
N LYS A 73 -4.50 11.67 -11.21
CA LYS A 73 -3.78 11.16 -12.38
C LYS A 73 -4.59 11.15 -13.67
N LYS A 74 -5.91 11.31 -13.59
CA LYS A 74 -6.83 11.35 -14.74
C LYS A 74 -7.19 12.77 -15.20
N GLY A 75 -6.46 13.80 -14.74
CA GLY A 75 -6.66 15.19 -15.13
C GLY A 75 -7.23 16.06 -14.01
N VAL A 76 -7.87 17.16 -14.39
CA VAL A 76 -8.44 18.13 -13.45
C VAL A 76 -9.52 17.46 -12.60
N CYS A 77 -9.34 17.50 -11.28
CA CYS A 77 -10.26 16.91 -10.32
C CYS A 77 -10.70 17.96 -9.31
N GLN A 78 -12.02 18.02 -9.09
CA GLN A 78 -12.63 18.95 -8.14
C GLN A 78 -12.36 18.54 -6.68
N GLU A 79 -12.01 17.27 -6.46
CA GLU A 79 -11.68 16.77 -5.13
C GLU A 79 -10.41 17.45 -4.59
N LYS A 80 -10.57 18.23 -3.52
CA LYS A 80 -9.50 18.99 -2.88
C LYS A 80 -9.22 18.49 -1.46
N HIS A 81 -10.15 17.75 -0.86
CA HIS A 81 -10.08 17.39 0.53
C HIS A 81 -9.32 16.08 0.72
N TYR A 82 -8.67 16.00 1.88
CA TYR A 82 -8.03 14.80 2.38
C TYR A 82 -8.94 14.28 3.48
N LEU A 83 -9.34 13.02 3.38
CA LEU A 83 -10.22 12.40 4.36
C LEU A 83 -9.37 11.59 5.33
N ARG A 84 -9.52 11.85 6.62
CA ARG A 84 -8.84 11.06 7.65
C ARG A 84 -9.48 9.67 7.76
N GLU A 85 -8.64 8.67 8.01
CA GLU A 85 -9.07 7.26 8.08
C GLU A 85 -10.18 7.00 9.09
N GLU A 86 -10.17 7.69 10.23
CA GLU A 86 -11.18 7.60 11.29
C GLU A 86 -12.59 7.87 10.72
N PHE A 87 -12.77 9.03 10.07
CA PHE A 87 -14.05 9.43 9.47
C PHE A 87 -14.44 8.55 8.26
N LEU A 88 -13.46 8.16 7.44
CA LEU A 88 -13.72 7.24 6.34
C LEU A 88 -14.24 5.89 6.84
N SER A 89 -13.64 5.38 7.91
CA SER A 89 -14.03 4.11 8.52
C SER A 89 -15.43 4.18 9.12
N GLU A 90 -15.78 5.29 9.77
CA GLU A 90 -17.14 5.53 10.28
C GLU A 90 -18.17 5.56 9.16
N GLN A 91 -17.89 6.27 8.05
CA GLN A 91 -18.77 6.32 6.88
C GLN A 91 -18.98 4.94 6.24
N ILE A 92 -17.91 4.14 6.12
CA ILE A 92 -18.01 2.79 5.58
C ILE A 92 -18.81 1.89 6.54
N LYS A 93 -18.56 1.96 7.84
CA LYS A 93 -19.28 1.18 8.85
C LYS A 93 -20.77 1.51 8.84
N SER A 94 -21.13 2.78 8.83
CA SER A 94 -22.53 3.20 8.83
C SER A 94 -23.25 2.74 7.56
N PHE A 95 -22.60 2.86 6.40
CA PHE A 95 -23.13 2.38 5.13
C PHE A 95 -23.38 0.87 5.16
N LEU A 96 -22.40 0.08 5.61
CA LEU A 96 -22.51 -1.38 5.68
C LEU A 96 -23.57 -1.84 6.69
N GLN A 97 -23.69 -1.18 7.85
CA GLN A 97 -24.71 -1.51 8.85
C GLN A 97 -26.12 -1.22 8.34
N PHE A 98 -26.29 -0.09 7.64
CA PHE A 98 -27.57 0.28 7.03
C PHE A 98 -27.99 -0.74 5.97
N ASP A 99 -27.10 -1.10 5.05
CA ASP A 99 -27.39 -2.08 4.00
C ASP A 99 -27.66 -3.48 4.56
N PHE A 100 -26.96 -3.90 5.62
CA PHE A 100 -27.17 -5.22 6.24
C PHE A 100 -28.55 -5.33 6.92
N SER A 101 -29.06 -4.24 7.51
CA SER A 101 -30.40 -4.21 8.10
C SER A 101 -31.55 -4.35 7.10
N LEU A 102 -31.29 -4.10 5.81
CA LEU A 102 -32.27 -4.26 4.73
C LEU A 102 -32.21 -5.65 4.08
N LEU A 103 -31.18 -6.43 4.37
CA LEU A 103 -30.91 -7.71 3.69
C LEU A 103 -30.97 -8.93 4.61
N VAL A 104 -31.11 -8.73 5.91
CA VAL A 104 -31.22 -9.81 6.89
C VAL A 104 -32.64 -9.90 7.45
N PRO A 105 -33.43 -10.93 7.11
CA PRO A 105 -34.62 -11.29 7.87
C PRO A 105 -34.20 -11.50 9.34
N PRO A 106 -35.03 -11.10 10.31
CA PRO A 106 -34.70 -11.26 11.73
C PRO A 106 -34.64 -12.75 12.05
N GLU A 107 -33.45 -13.35 12.01
CA GLU A 107 -33.24 -14.64 12.64
C GLU A 107 -33.23 -14.42 14.15
N GLY A 108 -34.22 -15.04 14.79
CA GLY A 108 -34.48 -14.95 16.21
C GLY A 108 -33.27 -15.33 17.02
N ILE A 109 -32.85 -14.42 17.89
CA ILE A 109 -32.04 -14.76 19.05
C ILE A 109 -32.99 -15.46 20.01
N GLU A 110 -33.08 -16.79 19.93
CA GLU A 110 -33.56 -17.55 21.09
C GLU A 110 -32.45 -17.54 22.14
N PRO A 111 -32.69 -16.99 23.35
CA PRO A 111 -31.77 -17.18 24.44
C PRO A 111 -31.79 -18.66 24.81
N SER A 112 -30.72 -19.38 24.49
CA SER A 112 -30.48 -20.72 25.03
C SER A 112 -30.48 -20.62 26.55
N SER A 113 -31.57 -21.09 27.15
CA SER A 113 -31.67 -21.42 28.56
C SER A 113 -30.58 -22.43 28.89
N THR A 114 -29.65 -22.05 29.76
CA THR A 114 -28.87 -23.01 30.55
C THR A 114 -29.34 -22.89 31.99
N ASP A 115 -29.61 -24.07 32.55
CA ASP A 115 -30.18 -24.39 33.87
C ASP A 115 -29.69 -23.56 35.06
#